data_AF-A0A9P8PLG0-F1
#
_entry.id   AF-A0A9P8PLG0-F1
#
_cell.length_a   1.000
_cell.length_b   1.000
_cell.length_c   1.000
_cell.angle_alpha   90.00
_cell.angle_beta   90.00
_cell.angle_gamma   90.00
#
_symmetry.space_group_name_H-M   'P 1'
#
loop_
_entity.id
_entity.type
_entity.pdbx_description
1 polymer ?
#
loop_
_entity_poly.entity_id
_entity_poly.type
_entity_poly.pdbx_seq_one_letter_code
_entity_poly.pdbx_strand_id
1 'polypeptide(L)'
;MLARLLRVSKRSPCFRRFNSTKVTPNQTSSKPNFLKPALFFSAGIAATFAYYQITKKTSERPTNSTTKLSSLSPIEYGSEENFQKAINEIKEVLGEEHVSFNESSLDSHNDTFFQTQHPKPGQRPRVIVYPGSTEEVSKVLKIIHKYKIPIIPFSGGTSLEGQFISSRSGITVDVNRLDQVVQLNVEDLDVTVQAAVGWQDLAEHLSPYGLLFGPDPGPGAHISGMCSTNCSGTNAARYGTMKDNVLGLTVVLPDGTIVKTKKRPRKSSAGYNLTGLFIGSEGTLGIITEITLKLHVKPEEETIAIVNFNSISEATKAVSNIIAKGIQLNAVELLDTVMMQVINEGGSTGRTWNEKPTLFFKLGGSKTIVKELVQSVKSITKANGSTNFEFAKSEEEKDALWSARRFALWSTIDWGKRVNGEDSKIYITDVAVPISRLTKVIEETQEDIEKSGFRASILGHVGDGNFHSLISYKDSQKKEVDALVARMVDRALENDGTCTGEHGVGNGKRAFLLKELGEDAIDLMRHIKLAIDPQRLFNADKVFKIDPTDTHDH
;
A
#
# COMPACT_ATOMS: atom_id res chain seq x y z
N MET A 1 -27.88 -50.66 -32.15
CA MET A 1 -29.01 -51.14 -31.33
C MET A 1 -29.65 -49.90 -30.73
N LEU A 2 -30.82 -49.37 -31.07
CA LEU A 2 -31.93 -49.59 -32.00
C LEU A 2 -32.40 -48.13 -32.34
N ALA A 3 -32.61 -47.71 -33.59
CA ALA A 3 -33.89 -47.75 -34.33
C ALA A 3 -35.10 -47.15 -33.55
N ARG A 4 -36.10 -46.45 -34.12
CA ARG A 4 -36.45 -45.79 -35.39
C ARG A 4 -37.93 -45.32 -35.19
N LEU A 5 -38.44 -44.42 -36.05
CA LEU A 5 -39.86 -44.21 -36.49
C LEU A 5 -40.35 -42.76 -36.25
N LEU A 6 -40.40 -41.86 -37.25
CA LEU A 6 -41.30 -41.76 -38.41
C LEU A 6 -42.81 -41.81 -38.08
N ARG A 7 -43.53 -40.71 -38.32
CA ARG A 7 -44.69 -40.71 -39.23
C ARG A 7 -45.10 -39.31 -39.71
N VAL A 8 -45.56 -39.33 -40.96
CA VAL A 8 -45.97 -38.25 -41.87
C VAL A 8 -47.50 -38.20 -41.92
N SER A 9 -48.10 -37.02 -42.15
CA SER A 9 -49.43 -36.81 -42.78
C SER A 9 -49.73 -35.30 -42.85
N LYS A 10 -49.44 -34.55 -43.94
CA LYS A 10 -50.14 -34.30 -45.22
C LYS A 10 -51.57 -33.70 -45.18
N ARG A 11 -51.67 -32.48 -45.78
CA ARG A 11 -52.77 -31.80 -46.51
C ARG A 11 -53.88 -31.14 -45.67
N SER A 12 -54.33 -29.90 -45.93
CA SER A 12 -54.70 -29.29 -47.22
C SER A 12 -54.60 -27.74 -47.23
N PRO A 13 -54.56 -27.08 -48.41
CA PRO A 13 -54.30 -25.65 -48.56
C PRO A 13 -55.59 -24.82 -48.68
N CYS A 14 -55.65 -23.66 -48.01
CA CYS A 14 -56.72 -22.69 -48.19
C CYS A 14 -56.29 -21.63 -49.21
N PHE A 15 -56.96 -21.64 -50.38
CA PHE A 15 -56.87 -20.64 -51.43
C PHE A 15 -57.38 -19.28 -50.93
N ARG A 16 -56.54 -18.24 -50.96
CA ARG A 16 -56.99 -16.84 -50.98
C ARG A 16 -56.78 -16.26 -52.38
N ARG A 17 -57.89 -15.91 -53.02
CA ARG A 17 -57.98 -15.18 -54.29
C ARG A 17 -57.29 -13.81 -54.16
N PHE A 18 -56.31 -13.55 -55.02
CA PHE A 18 -55.84 -12.20 -55.31
C PHE A 18 -56.69 -11.62 -56.44
N ASN A 19 -57.43 -10.55 -56.15
CA ASN A 19 -58.08 -9.75 -57.18
C ASN A 19 -57.02 -8.91 -57.90
N SER A 20 -56.88 -9.18 -59.19
CA SER A 20 -56.12 -8.38 -60.15
C SER A 20 -56.93 -7.12 -60.48
N THR A 21 -56.42 -5.95 -60.08
CA THR A 21 -56.79 -4.67 -60.68
C THR A 21 -55.76 -4.32 -61.75
N LYS A 22 -56.22 -4.29 -63.00
CA LYS A 22 -55.47 -3.78 -64.15
C LYS A 22 -55.18 -2.29 -63.92
N VAL A 23 -53.90 -1.93 -63.90
CA VAL A 23 -53.44 -0.54 -63.97
C VAL A 23 -53.03 -0.26 -65.41
N THR A 24 -53.66 0.75 -66.01
CA THR A 24 -53.40 1.30 -67.34
C THR A 24 -52.02 1.95 -67.40
N PRO A 25 -51.24 1.79 -68.49
CA PRO A 25 -49.93 2.44 -68.60
C PRO A 25 -50.10 3.88 -69.13
N ASN A 26 -49.96 4.87 -68.25
CA ASN A 26 -49.67 6.23 -68.68
C ASN A 26 -48.16 6.36 -68.89
N GLN A 27 -47.72 6.35 -70.14
CA GLN A 27 -46.37 6.77 -70.51
C GLN A 27 -46.30 8.31 -70.42
N THR A 28 -45.72 8.81 -69.34
CA THR A 28 -45.12 10.15 -69.31
C THR A 28 -43.61 9.99 -69.19
N SER A 29 -42.89 10.38 -70.24
CA SER A 29 -41.43 10.43 -70.27
C SER A 29 -40.94 11.49 -69.28
N SER A 30 -40.57 11.08 -68.07
CA SER A 30 -39.77 11.91 -67.17
C SER A 30 -38.30 11.57 -67.35
N LYS A 31 -37.47 12.57 -67.66
CA LYS A 31 -36.01 12.44 -67.69
C LYS A 31 -35.55 11.91 -66.32
N PRO A 32 -34.67 10.90 -66.25
CA PRO A 32 -34.19 10.39 -64.97
C PRO A 32 -33.42 11.51 -64.25
N ASN A 33 -33.97 11.93 -63.12
CA ASN A 33 -33.42 13.01 -62.32
C ASN A 33 -32.25 12.46 -61.48
N PHE A 34 -31.11 12.19 -62.14
CA PHE A 34 -29.90 11.59 -61.56
C PHE A 34 -29.32 12.39 -60.37
N LEU A 35 -29.73 13.65 -60.22
CA LEU A 35 -29.36 14.50 -59.08
C LEU A 35 -29.86 13.93 -57.74
N LYS A 36 -31.07 13.37 -57.66
CA LYS A 36 -31.61 12.87 -56.37
C LYS A 36 -30.88 11.59 -55.89
N PRO A 37 -30.70 10.54 -56.72
CA PRO A 37 -29.90 9.37 -56.33
C PRO A 37 -28.46 9.74 -56.00
N ALA A 38 -27.84 10.65 -56.75
CA ALA A 38 -26.47 11.11 -56.48
C ALA A 38 -26.34 11.87 -55.16
N LEU A 39 -27.34 12.70 -54.80
CA LEU A 39 -27.41 13.40 -53.50
C LEU A 39 -27.62 12.43 -52.34
N PHE A 40 -28.46 11.39 -52.49
CA PHE A 40 -28.63 10.37 -51.46
C PHE A 40 -27.37 9.51 -51.31
N PHE A 41 -26.66 9.22 -52.40
CA PHE A 41 -25.42 8.45 -52.36
C PHE A 41 -24.28 9.25 -51.72
N SER A 42 -24.14 10.55 -52.05
CA SER A 42 -23.13 11.42 -51.44
C SER A 42 -23.42 11.73 -49.98
N ALA A 43 -24.70 11.94 -49.60
CA ALA A 43 -25.11 12.08 -48.20
C ALA A 43 -24.87 10.78 -47.41
N GLY A 44 -25.10 9.61 -48.02
CA GLY A 44 -24.76 8.31 -47.44
C GLY A 44 -23.26 8.17 -47.18
N ILE A 45 -22.42 8.48 -48.16
CA ILE A 45 -20.95 8.45 -48.01
C ILE A 45 -20.48 9.43 -46.94
N ALA A 46 -21.03 10.65 -46.90
CA ALA A 46 -20.68 11.65 -45.89
C ALA A 46 -21.11 11.21 -44.48
N ALA A 47 -22.29 10.62 -44.33
CA ALA A 47 -22.77 10.08 -43.06
C ALA A 47 -21.94 8.86 -42.61
N THR A 48 -21.57 7.97 -43.53
CA THR A 48 -20.68 6.84 -43.23
C THR A 48 -19.27 7.31 -42.90
N PHE A 49 -18.74 8.33 -43.58
CA PHE A 49 -17.44 8.92 -43.26
C PHE A 49 -17.47 9.66 -41.92
N ALA A 50 -18.53 10.42 -41.62
CA ALA A 50 -18.73 11.05 -40.33
C ALA A 50 -18.88 10.01 -39.22
N TYR A 51 -19.67 8.95 -39.44
CA TYR A 51 -19.78 7.82 -38.52
C TYR A 51 -18.43 7.12 -38.34
N TYR A 52 -17.70 6.85 -39.42
CA TYR A 52 -16.36 6.28 -39.37
C TYR A 52 -15.40 7.16 -38.57
N GLN A 53 -15.39 8.48 -38.80
CA GLN A 53 -14.55 9.41 -38.04
C GLN A 53 -14.97 9.51 -36.58
N ILE A 54 -16.27 9.49 -36.27
CA ILE A 54 -16.79 9.47 -34.90
C ILE A 54 -16.40 8.17 -34.19
N THR A 55 -16.54 7.01 -34.85
CA THR A 55 -16.14 5.70 -34.33
C THR A 55 -14.63 5.55 -34.19
N LYS A 56 -13.85 6.13 -35.11
CA LYS A 56 -12.38 6.15 -35.05
C LYS A 56 -11.89 7.02 -33.90
N LYS A 57 -12.57 8.15 -33.63
CA LYS A 57 -12.29 9.04 -32.49
C LYS A 57 -12.67 8.44 -31.14
N THR A 58 -13.45 7.35 -31.09
CA THR A 58 -13.99 6.78 -29.85
C THR A 58 -13.36 5.46 -29.42
N SER A 59 -12.38 4.89 -30.13
CA SER A 59 -11.73 3.64 -29.68
C SER A 59 -10.42 3.32 -30.43
N GLU A 60 -9.42 4.19 -30.41
CA GLU A 60 -8.05 3.68 -30.58
C GLU A 60 -7.62 3.08 -29.23
N ARG A 61 -7.76 1.76 -29.11
CA ARG A 61 -7.17 1.04 -27.98
C ARG A 61 -5.66 1.28 -28.02
N PRO A 62 -5.00 1.50 -26.87
CA PRO A 62 -3.55 1.59 -26.83
C PRO A 62 -2.96 0.36 -27.51
N THR A 63 -2.08 0.56 -28.50
CA THR A 63 -1.36 -0.55 -29.15
C THR A 63 -0.12 -0.96 -28.36
N ASN A 64 0.29 -0.13 -27.40
CA ASN A 64 1.48 -0.35 -26.58
C ASN A 64 1.07 -0.98 -25.25
N SER A 65 1.94 -1.83 -24.70
CA SER A 65 1.78 -2.46 -23.38
C SER A 65 2.15 -1.55 -22.21
N THR A 66 2.59 -0.31 -22.50
CA THR A 66 3.01 0.68 -21.52
C THR A 66 2.41 2.04 -21.87
N THR A 67 2.25 2.92 -20.87
CA THR A 67 1.68 4.26 -21.06
C THR A 67 2.60 5.33 -20.49
N LYS A 68 3.20 6.12 -21.39
CA LYS A 68 4.07 7.27 -21.07
C LYS A 68 3.27 8.41 -20.43
N LEU A 69 3.83 9.07 -19.44
CA LEU A 69 3.21 10.28 -18.84
C LEU A 69 2.95 11.37 -19.89
N SER A 70 3.89 11.59 -20.80
CA SER A 70 3.79 12.59 -21.89
C SER A 70 2.70 12.30 -22.91
N SER A 71 2.15 11.08 -22.93
CA SER A 71 1.03 10.71 -23.81
C SER A 71 -0.34 11.02 -23.20
N LEU A 72 -0.40 11.36 -21.92
CA LEU A 72 -1.64 11.65 -21.22
C LEU A 72 -2.05 13.11 -21.38
N SER A 73 -3.35 13.35 -21.39
CA SER A 73 -3.91 14.69 -21.20
C SER A 73 -3.93 15.04 -19.70
N PRO A 74 -3.97 16.34 -19.34
CA PRO A 74 -4.27 16.77 -17.98
C PRO A 74 -5.55 16.11 -17.44
N ILE A 75 -5.64 15.96 -16.11
CA ILE A 75 -6.85 15.40 -15.49
C ILE A 75 -7.97 16.46 -15.46
N GLU A 76 -9.19 16.03 -15.79
CA GLU A 76 -10.41 16.85 -15.68
C GLU A 76 -11.43 16.12 -14.80
N TYR A 77 -11.65 16.64 -13.60
CA TYR A 77 -12.65 16.13 -12.66
C TYR A 77 -14.03 16.78 -12.86
N GLY A 78 -15.03 16.27 -12.16
CA GLY A 78 -16.38 16.83 -12.16
C GLY A 78 -16.44 18.29 -11.69
N SER A 79 -17.46 19.01 -12.17
CA SER A 79 -17.73 20.39 -11.73
C SER A 79 -18.19 20.44 -10.26
N GLU A 80 -18.25 21.65 -9.70
CA GLU A 80 -18.81 21.87 -8.36
C GLU A 80 -20.27 21.37 -8.25
N GLU A 81 -21.07 21.53 -9.30
CA GLU A 81 -22.43 21.00 -9.35
C GLU A 81 -22.45 19.47 -9.27
N ASN A 82 -21.52 18.79 -9.96
CA ASN A 82 -21.37 17.34 -9.88
C ASN A 82 -20.96 16.90 -8.47
N PHE A 83 -20.07 17.64 -7.82
CA PHE A 83 -19.68 17.37 -6.44
C PHE A 83 -20.89 17.44 -5.50
N GLN A 84 -21.70 18.50 -5.57
CA GLN A 84 -22.88 18.64 -4.71
C GLN A 84 -23.93 17.54 -4.97
N LYS A 85 -24.15 17.17 -6.23
CA LYS A 85 -25.01 16.03 -6.58
C LYS A 85 -24.49 14.71 -6.02
N ALA A 86 -23.19 14.48 -6.09
CA ALA A 86 -22.56 13.29 -5.52
C ALA A 86 -22.76 13.22 -4.01
N ILE A 87 -22.57 14.32 -3.28
CA ILE A 87 -22.80 14.36 -1.83
C ILE A 87 -24.24 14.02 -1.46
N ASN A 88 -25.22 14.59 -2.17
CA ASN A 88 -26.63 14.31 -1.91
C ASN A 88 -26.95 12.82 -2.12
N GLU A 89 -26.49 12.23 -3.23
CA GLU A 89 -26.68 10.78 -3.49
C GLU A 89 -25.93 9.92 -2.45
N ILE A 90 -24.74 10.33 -2.00
CA ILE A 90 -23.99 9.59 -0.97
C ILE A 90 -24.72 9.63 0.38
N LYS A 91 -25.30 10.77 0.76
CA LYS A 91 -26.13 10.89 1.98
C LYS A 91 -27.35 9.98 1.93
N GLU A 92 -27.98 9.81 0.77
CA GLU A 92 -29.09 8.86 0.61
C GLU A 92 -28.64 7.40 0.79
N VAL A 93 -27.40 7.08 0.42
CA VAL A 93 -26.84 5.72 0.55
C VAL A 93 -26.36 5.42 1.97
N LEU A 94 -25.68 6.38 2.59
CA LEU A 94 -24.99 6.18 3.87
C LEU A 94 -25.78 6.68 5.07
N GLY A 95 -26.70 7.62 4.91
CA GLY A 95 -27.20 8.45 6.01
C GLY A 95 -26.35 9.70 6.22
N GLU A 96 -26.96 10.78 6.72
CA GLU A 96 -26.27 12.06 6.93
C GLU A 96 -25.18 11.96 8.01
N GLU A 97 -25.39 11.11 9.01
CA GLU A 97 -24.47 10.84 10.12
C GLU A 97 -23.14 10.20 9.69
N HIS A 98 -23.09 9.66 8.47
CA HIS A 98 -21.92 9.00 7.89
C HIS A 98 -21.24 9.84 6.80
N VAL A 99 -21.54 11.15 6.75
CA VAL A 99 -20.92 12.15 5.87
C VAL A 99 -20.48 13.36 6.70
N SER A 100 -19.16 13.52 6.91
CA SER A 100 -18.60 14.57 7.79
C SER A 100 -17.94 15.70 7.00
N PHE A 101 -18.36 16.93 7.31
CA PHE A 101 -17.71 18.18 6.91
C PHE A 101 -16.96 18.84 8.07
N ASN A 102 -16.86 18.17 9.22
CA ASN A 102 -16.27 18.74 10.42
C ASN A 102 -14.77 18.96 10.23
N GLU A 103 -14.29 20.16 10.56
CA GLU A 103 -12.88 20.55 10.37
C GLU A 103 -11.91 19.56 11.03
N SER A 104 -12.21 19.10 12.25
CA SER A 104 -11.38 18.10 12.94
C SER A 104 -11.30 16.76 12.20
N SER A 105 -12.37 16.32 11.53
CA SER A 105 -12.35 15.10 10.71
C SER A 105 -11.52 15.33 9.44
N LEU A 106 -11.67 16.49 8.79
CA LEU A 106 -10.92 16.83 7.59
C LEU A 106 -9.40 16.89 7.87
N ASP A 107 -9.01 17.42 9.03
CA ASP A 107 -7.61 17.56 9.41
C ASP A 107 -6.98 16.22 9.81
N SER A 108 -7.68 15.41 10.62
CA SER A 108 -7.18 14.10 11.06
C SER A 108 -7.07 13.06 9.94
N HIS A 109 -7.77 13.28 8.82
CA HIS A 109 -7.73 12.42 7.64
C HIS A 109 -6.81 12.95 6.54
N ASN A 110 -5.95 13.93 6.85
CA ASN A 110 -5.09 14.57 5.87
C ASN A 110 -3.64 14.71 6.35
N ASP A 111 -3.40 14.72 7.67
CA ASP A 111 -2.05 14.80 8.24
C ASP A 111 -1.95 14.13 9.61
N THR A 112 -0.72 13.80 10.02
CA THR A 112 -0.36 13.48 11.40
C THR A 112 0.95 14.16 11.74
N PHE A 113 1.19 14.42 13.03
CA PHE A 113 2.41 15.11 13.46
C PHE A 113 3.71 14.35 13.21
N PHE A 114 3.63 13.04 12.95
CA PHE A 114 4.77 12.16 12.74
C PHE A 114 4.94 11.74 11.27
N GLN A 115 4.02 12.09 10.37
CA GLN A 115 4.17 11.79 8.95
C GLN A 115 5.39 12.54 8.38
N THR A 116 6.19 11.89 7.54
CA THR A 116 7.37 12.53 6.93
C THR A 116 6.98 13.60 5.92
N GLN A 117 5.92 13.33 5.15
CA GLN A 117 5.34 14.28 4.21
C GLN A 117 4.16 15.00 4.85
N HIS A 118 4.03 16.30 4.64
CA HIS A 118 2.90 17.08 5.13
C HIS A 118 2.13 17.74 3.98
N PRO A 119 0.82 17.96 4.12
CA PRO A 119 0.00 18.61 3.11
C PRO A 119 0.49 20.05 2.83
N LYS A 120 0.58 20.41 1.56
CA LYS A 120 0.83 21.79 1.13
C LYS A 120 -0.45 22.63 1.28
N PRO A 121 -0.36 23.98 1.31
CA PRO A 121 -1.54 24.84 1.33
C PRO A 121 -2.53 24.47 0.22
N GLY A 122 -3.80 24.24 0.60
CA GLY A 122 -4.87 23.83 -0.31
C GLY A 122 -5.00 22.32 -0.54
N GLN A 123 -4.05 21.50 -0.08
CA GLN A 123 -4.18 20.03 -0.10
C GLN A 123 -4.98 19.59 1.13
N ARG A 124 -6.29 19.45 0.96
CA ARG A 124 -7.21 19.05 2.03
C ARG A 124 -8.45 18.38 1.43
N PRO A 125 -9.01 17.34 2.09
CA PRO A 125 -10.29 16.79 1.66
C PRO A 125 -11.41 17.81 1.86
N ARG A 126 -12.49 17.67 1.10
CA ARG A 126 -13.70 18.50 1.23
C ARG A 126 -14.72 17.89 2.18
N VAL A 127 -14.70 16.57 2.31
CA VAL A 127 -15.65 15.76 3.06
C VAL A 127 -15.06 14.38 3.33
N ILE A 128 -15.42 13.79 4.45
CA ILE A 128 -15.14 12.38 4.77
C ILE A 128 -16.45 11.58 4.70
N VAL A 129 -16.42 10.40 4.12
CA VAL A 129 -17.58 9.48 4.05
C VAL A 129 -17.21 8.15 4.69
N TYR A 130 -18.15 7.57 5.44
CA TYR A 130 -17.92 6.38 6.28
C TYR A 130 -18.85 5.22 5.90
N PRO A 131 -18.60 4.49 4.78
CA PRO A 131 -19.33 3.27 4.47
C PRO A 131 -19.09 2.16 5.50
N GLY A 132 -20.12 1.38 5.82
CA GLY A 132 -20.10 0.28 6.80
C GLY A 132 -20.25 -1.12 6.22
N SER A 133 -20.26 -1.27 4.89
CA SER A 133 -20.29 -2.57 4.21
C SER A 133 -19.55 -2.51 2.87
N THR A 134 -19.14 -3.67 2.34
CA THR A 134 -18.56 -3.76 0.98
C THR A 134 -19.54 -3.23 -0.06
N GLU A 135 -20.83 -3.48 0.12
CA GLU A 135 -21.90 -3.02 -0.75
C GLU A 135 -22.07 -1.50 -0.72
N GLU A 136 -21.99 -0.88 0.47
CA GLU A 136 -21.98 0.58 0.62
C GLU A 136 -20.76 1.21 -0.05
N VAL A 137 -19.56 0.65 0.15
CA VAL A 137 -18.34 1.09 -0.58
C VAL A 137 -18.59 1.06 -2.08
N SER A 138 -19.14 -0.04 -2.62
CA SER A 138 -19.48 -0.16 -4.05
C SER A 138 -20.49 0.90 -4.53
N LYS A 139 -21.53 1.18 -3.74
CA LYS A 139 -22.54 2.19 -4.10
C LYS A 139 -21.93 3.60 -4.10
N VAL A 140 -21.14 3.94 -3.08
CA VAL A 140 -20.42 5.21 -2.98
C VAL A 140 -19.49 5.39 -4.18
N LEU A 141 -18.70 4.37 -4.51
CA LEU A 141 -17.76 4.43 -5.64
C LEU A 141 -18.47 4.56 -6.99
N LYS A 142 -19.66 3.96 -7.18
CA LYS A 142 -20.49 4.19 -8.39
C LYS A 142 -20.90 5.65 -8.54
N ILE A 143 -21.29 6.30 -7.44
CA ILE A 143 -21.65 7.73 -7.44
C ILE A 143 -20.43 8.59 -7.78
N ILE A 144 -19.30 8.31 -7.13
CA ILE A 144 -18.03 9.00 -7.35
C ILE A 144 -17.55 8.85 -8.80
N HIS A 145 -17.65 7.65 -9.37
CA HIS A 145 -17.32 7.35 -10.76
C HIS A 145 -18.25 8.04 -11.76
N LYS A 146 -19.56 8.12 -11.46
CA LYS A 146 -20.56 8.84 -12.27
C LYS A 146 -20.25 10.34 -12.33
N TYR A 147 -19.85 10.94 -11.22
CA TYR A 147 -19.61 12.37 -11.10
C TYR A 147 -18.15 12.80 -11.27
N LYS A 148 -17.23 11.85 -11.48
CA LYS A 148 -15.79 12.04 -11.67
C LYS A 148 -15.12 12.78 -10.51
N ILE A 149 -15.40 12.37 -9.28
CA ILE A 149 -14.85 13.01 -8.07
C ILE A 149 -13.56 12.27 -7.65
N PRO A 150 -12.44 12.97 -7.41
CA PRO A 150 -11.22 12.32 -6.91
C PRO A 150 -11.41 11.87 -5.46
N ILE A 151 -10.75 10.76 -5.11
CA ILE A 151 -10.82 10.21 -3.77
C ILE A 151 -9.46 9.84 -3.17
N ILE A 152 -9.45 9.80 -1.84
CA ILE A 152 -8.41 9.20 -1.02
C ILE A 152 -9.04 8.07 -0.20
N PRO A 153 -8.63 6.81 -0.39
CA PRO A 153 -8.94 5.74 0.56
C PRO A 153 -8.23 5.99 1.88
N PHE A 154 -8.94 5.83 3.00
CA PHE A 154 -8.40 6.02 4.34
C PHE A 154 -8.75 4.83 5.25
N SER A 155 -7.84 4.52 6.17
CA SER A 155 -8.00 3.44 7.16
C SER A 155 -7.39 3.87 8.50
N GLY A 156 -6.25 3.32 8.92
CA GLY A 156 -5.63 3.67 10.22
C GLY A 156 -4.92 5.04 10.26
N GLY A 157 -4.63 5.68 9.13
CA GLY A 157 -3.98 7.01 9.09
C GLY A 157 -2.54 7.04 9.62
N THR A 158 -1.82 5.91 9.57
CA THR A 158 -0.48 5.77 10.19
C THR A 158 0.68 5.71 9.19
N SER A 159 0.44 5.78 7.88
CA SER A 159 1.49 5.74 6.86
C SER A 159 2.32 7.03 6.81
N LEU A 160 3.55 6.96 6.28
CA LEU A 160 4.56 8.02 6.47
C LEU A 160 4.90 8.87 5.23
N GLU A 161 4.68 8.34 4.03
CA GLU A 161 5.15 8.96 2.77
C GLU A 161 4.07 9.82 2.07
N GLY A 162 3.04 10.23 2.82
CA GLY A 162 1.96 11.08 2.32
C GLY A 162 0.87 10.35 1.54
N GLN A 163 0.69 9.05 1.78
CA GLN A 163 -0.27 8.20 1.06
C GLN A 163 -1.71 8.70 1.16
N PHE A 164 -2.10 9.23 2.32
CA PHE A 164 -3.46 9.72 2.56
C PHE A 164 -3.59 11.26 2.51
N ILE A 165 -2.54 11.97 2.07
CA ILE A 165 -2.66 13.41 1.80
C ILE A 165 -3.62 13.62 0.62
N SER A 166 -4.60 14.49 0.83
CA SER A 166 -5.55 14.90 -0.20
C SER A 166 -4.93 15.88 -1.19
N SER A 167 -4.04 15.38 -2.05
CA SER A 167 -3.38 16.16 -3.12
C SER A 167 -4.36 16.74 -4.14
N ARG A 168 -5.53 16.11 -4.30
CA ARG A 168 -6.65 16.60 -5.12
C ARG A 168 -7.83 16.84 -4.19
N SER A 169 -8.41 18.04 -4.21
CA SER A 169 -9.54 18.38 -3.34
C SER A 169 -10.78 17.56 -3.73
N GLY A 170 -11.19 16.64 -2.85
CA GLY A 170 -12.21 15.63 -3.16
C GLY A 170 -12.78 14.97 -1.91
N ILE A 171 -13.10 13.69 -2.01
CA ILE A 171 -13.72 12.89 -0.93
C ILE A 171 -12.68 11.95 -0.33
N THR A 172 -12.57 11.91 0.99
CA THR A 172 -11.89 10.80 1.65
C THR A 172 -12.90 9.72 2.01
N VAL A 173 -12.63 8.48 1.60
CA VAL A 173 -13.47 7.32 1.91
C VAL A 173 -12.81 6.55 3.05
N ASP A 174 -13.35 6.71 4.26
CA ASP A 174 -12.86 6.03 5.45
C ASP A 174 -13.61 4.70 5.66
N VAL A 175 -12.86 3.60 5.66
CA VAL A 175 -13.39 2.24 5.87
C VAL A 175 -13.47 1.82 7.34
N ASN A 176 -13.29 2.71 8.31
CA ASN A 176 -13.19 2.38 9.74
C ASN A 176 -14.43 1.74 10.36
N ARG A 177 -15.58 1.73 9.68
CA ARG A 177 -16.77 0.96 10.09
C ARG A 177 -16.74 -0.52 9.65
N LEU A 178 -15.70 -0.94 8.95
CA LEU A 178 -15.46 -2.33 8.51
C LEU A 178 -14.42 -3.00 9.44
N ASP A 179 -14.77 -3.20 10.71
CA ASP A 179 -13.84 -3.56 11.80
C ASP A 179 -14.08 -4.97 12.39
N GLN A 180 -14.78 -5.85 11.68
CA GLN A 180 -15.15 -7.17 12.19
C GLN A 180 -14.17 -8.29 11.79
N VAL A 181 -13.91 -9.21 12.72
CA VAL A 181 -13.38 -10.54 12.39
C VAL A 181 -14.52 -11.39 11.84
N VAL A 182 -14.48 -11.68 10.54
CA VAL A 182 -15.58 -12.36 9.82
C VAL A 182 -15.57 -13.86 10.09
N GLN A 183 -14.40 -14.49 10.04
CA GLN A 183 -14.27 -15.94 10.22
C GLN A 183 -12.86 -16.32 10.67
N LEU A 184 -12.73 -16.99 11.81
CA LEU A 184 -11.49 -17.61 12.25
C LEU A 184 -11.54 -19.12 12.02
N ASN A 185 -10.51 -19.67 11.36
CA ASN A 185 -10.38 -21.09 11.08
C ASN A 185 -9.10 -21.62 11.73
N VAL A 186 -9.21 -22.03 12.99
CA VAL A 186 -8.08 -22.40 13.84
C VAL A 186 -7.29 -23.57 13.24
N GLU A 187 -7.99 -24.61 12.76
CA GLU A 187 -7.36 -25.82 12.20
C GLU A 187 -6.62 -25.56 10.88
N ASP A 188 -7.10 -24.62 10.08
CA ASP A 188 -6.51 -24.27 8.77
C ASP A 188 -5.43 -23.18 8.86
N LEU A 189 -5.30 -22.55 10.03
CA LEU A 189 -4.43 -21.41 10.29
C LEU A 189 -4.72 -20.25 9.33
N ASP A 190 -6.01 -19.88 9.22
CA ASP A 190 -6.43 -18.70 8.47
C ASP A 190 -7.54 -17.92 9.18
N VAL A 191 -7.61 -16.62 8.89
CA VAL A 191 -8.67 -15.73 9.38
C VAL A 191 -9.11 -14.81 8.26
N THR A 192 -10.41 -14.55 8.16
CA THR A 192 -10.98 -13.50 7.31
C THR A 192 -11.42 -12.34 8.18
N VAL A 193 -10.94 -11.15 7.87
CA VAL A 193 -11.20 -9.90 8.60
C VAL A 193 -11.68 -8.82 7.65
N GLN A 194 -12.43 -7.86 8.17
CA GLN A 194 -12.75 -6.63 7.46
C GLN A 194 -11.58 -5.63 7.49
N ALA A 195 -11.66 -4.62 6.62
CA ALA A 195 -10.56 -3.71 6.29
C ALA A 195 -9.91 -2.97 7.48
N ALA A 196 -10.72 -2.57 8.46
CA ALA A 196 -10.34 -1.70 9.56
C ALA A 196 -10.06 -2.44 10.87
N VAL A 197 -9.99 -3.78 10.85
CA VAL A 197 -9.49 -4.51 12.02
C VAL A 197 -8.08 -4.02 12.34
N GLY A 198 -7.85 -3.58 13.57
CA GLY A 198 -6.54 -3.22 14.09
C GLY A 198 -5.67 -4.47 14.26
N TRP A 199 -4.39 -4.38 13.90
CA TRP A 199 -3.51 -5.57 13.99
C TRP A 199 -3.32 -6.03 15.45
N GLN A 200 -3.34 -5.10 16.41
CA GLN A 200 -3.25 -5.38 17.84
C GLN A 200 -4.51 -6.09 18.35
N ASP A 201 -5.68 -5.62 17.95
CA ASP A 201 -6.97 -6.25 18.31
C ASP A 201 -7.05 -7.67 17.72
N LEU A 202 -6.56 -7.85 16.49
CA LEU A 202 -6.44 -9.17 15.89
C LEU A 202 -5.47 -10.06 16.68
N ALA A 203 -4.30 -9.54 17.07
CA ALA A 203 -3.33 -10.28 17.87
C ALA A 203 -3.91 -10.73 19.23
N GLU A 204 -4.68 -9.86 19.88
CA GLU A 204 -5.42 -10.19 21.11
C GLU A 204 -6.48 -11.27 20.84
N HIS A 205 -7.29 -11.11 19.79
CA HIS A 205 -8.33 -12.08 19.40
C HIS A 205 -7.76 -13.48 19.11
N LEU A 206 -6.58 -13.56 18.50
CA LEU A 206 -5.92 -14.83 18.15
C LEU A 206 -5.21 -15.50 19.34
N SER A 207 -4.88 -14.72 20.39
CA SER A 207 -4.05 -15.18 21.50
C SER A 207 -4.59 -16.42 22.23
N PRO A 208 -5.90 -16.53 22.56
CA PRO A 208 -6.45 -17.71 23.25
C PRO A 208 -6.35 -19.01 22.44
N TYR A 209 -6.18 -18.92 21.12
CA TYR A 209 -6.06 -20.07 20.22
C TYR A 209 -4.61 -20.51 20.01
N GLY A 210 -3.64 -19.85 20.65
CA GLY A 210 -2.21 -20.12 20.42
C GLY A 210 -1.76 -19.73 19.00
N LEU A 211 -2.47 -18.81 18.35
CA LEU A 211 -2.17 -18.36 16.99
C LEU A 211 -1.63 -16.92 16.98
N LEU A 212 -0.89 -16.57 15.93
CA LEU A 212 -0.40 -15.22 15.69
C LEU A 212 -0.54 -14.84 14.22
N PHE A 213 -0.71 -13.55 14.00
CA PHE A 213 -0.51 -12.90 12.71
C PHE A 213 0.94 -12.37 12.64
N GLY A 214 1.62 -12.58 11.51
CA GLY A 214 3.07 -12.40 11.40
C GLY A 214 3.51 -10.94 11.52
N PRO A 215 3.11 -10.04 10.60
CA PRO A 215 3.48 -8.63 10.61
C PRO A 215 2.99 -7.89 11.87
N ASP A 216 3.88 -7.11 12.48
CA ASP A 216 3.68 -6.39 13.74
C ASP A 216 4.27 -4.97 13.67
N PRO A 217 3.70 -4.07 12.86
CA PRO A 217 4.19 -2.70 12.71
C PRO A 217 3.93 -1.85 13.97
N GLY A 218 4.24 -0.55 13.88
CA GLY A 218 3.84 0.42 14.91
C GLY A 218 2.34 0.36 15.25
N PRO A 219 1.96 0.85 16.45
CA PRO A 219 0.58 0.81 16.92
C PRO A 219 -0.36 1.64 16.03
N GLY A 220 -1.64 1.21 15.96
CA GLY A 220 -2.71 1.95 15.27
C GLY A 220 -2.88 1.61 13.78
N ALA A 221 -2.08 0.71 13.23
CA ALA A 221 -2.25 0.26 11.84
C ALA A 221 -3.44 -0.72 11.71
N HIS A 222 -4.24 -0.52 10.67
CA HIS A 222 -5.33 -1.40 10.28
C HIS A 222 -4.91 -2.33 9.14
N ILE A 223 -5.46 -3.55 9.09
CA ILE A 223 -5.04 -4.60 8.14
C ILE A 223 -5.10 -4.17 6.67
N SER A 224 -6.10 -3.40 6.25
CA SER A 224 -6.18 -2.93 4.85
C SER A 224 -5.11 -1.90 4.50
N GLY A 225 -4.77 -1.00 5.43
CA GLY A 225 -3.64 -0.08 5.30
C GLY A 225 -2.33 -0.84 5.17
N MET A 226 -2.14 -1.85 6.04
CA MET A 226 -0.98 -2.75 5.97
C MET A 226 -0.88 -3.46 4.61
N CYS A 227 -1.99 -4.01 4.10
CA CYS A 227 -2.02 -4.61 2.76
C CYS A 227 -1.63 -3.59 1.68
N SER A 228 -2.18 -2.37 1.77
CA SER A 228 -1.99 -1.33 0.77
C SER A 228 -0.55 -0.83 0.68
N THR A 229 0.22 -0.88 1.78
CA THR A 229 1.63 -0.48 1.80
C THR A 229 2.61 -1.66 1.75
N ASN A 230 2.11 -2.90 1.62
CA ASN A 230 2.92 -4.12 1.82
C ASN A 230 3.74 -4.09 3.12
N CYS A 231 3.07 -3.70 4.20
CA CYS A 231 3.68 -3.46 5.50
C CYS A 231 4.52 -4.65 6.03
N SER A 232 5.55 -4.31 6.79
CA SER A 232 6.47 -5.22 7.47
C SER A 232 6.30 -5.13 9.00
N GLY A 233 7.35 -5.36 9.76
CA GLY A 233 7.41 -5.30 11.21
C GLY A 233 8.61 -6.09 11.75
N THR A 234 8.80 -6.09 13.07
CA THR A 234 9.95 -6.76 13.71
C THR A 234 9.97 -8.28 13.44
N ASN A 235 8.81 -8.87 13.24
CA ASN A 235 8.61 -10.30 13.01
C ASN A 235 8.76 -10.70 11.52
N ALA A 236 8.94 -9.75 10.59
CA ALA A 236 8.97 -10.01 9.16
C ALA A 236 10.14 -10.92 8.74
N ALA A 237 11.29 -10.82 9.42
CA ALA A 237 12.43 -11.72 9.21
C ALA A 237 12.06 -13.22 9.36
N ARG A 238 11.04 -13.54 10.17
CA ARG A 238 10.56 -14.90 10.39
C ARG A 238 9.34 -15.26 9.55
N TYR A 239 8.35 -14.38 9.52
CA TYR A 239 7.02 -14.69 9.02
C TYR A 239 6.69 -14.00 7.69
N GLY A 240 7.60 -13.18 7.17
CA GLY A 240 7.42 -12.38 5.96
C GLY A 240 6.55 -11.14 6.17
N THR A 241 6.40 -10.38 5.09
CA THR A 241 5.62 -9.13 5.04
C THR A 241 4.15 -9.40 4.70
N MET A 242 3.34 -8.37 4.47
CA MET A 242 1.94 -8.55 4.07
C MET A 242 1.76 -9.42 2.83
N LYS A 243 2.61 -9.31 1.79
CA LYS A 243 2.55 -10.18 0.60
C LYS A 243 2.66 -11.67 0.92
N ASP A 244 3.35 -12.02 2.00
CA ASP A 244 3.59 -13.40 2.43
C ASP A 244 2.48 -13.93 3.35
N ASN A 245 1.70 -13.02 3.92
CA ASN A 245 0.67 -13.31 4.93
C ASN A 245 -0.76 -13.12 4.43
N VAL A 246 -0.98 -12.55 3.24
CA VAL A 246 -2.32 -12.40 2.66
C VAL A 246 -2.62 -13.55 1.68
N LEU A 247 -3.71 -14.26 1.91
CA LEU A 247 -4.18 -15.36 1.06
C LEU A 247 -5.12 -14.89 -0.05
N GLY A 248 -5.92 -13.85 0.20
CA GLY A 248 -6.90 -13.31 -0.74
C GLY A 248 -7.54 -12.02 -0.24
N LEU A 249 -8.11 -11.25 -1.18
CA LEU A 249 -8.71 -9.94 -0.93
C LEU A 249 -10.09 -9.86 -1.58
N THR A 250 -11.00 -9.12 -0.94
CA THR A 250 -12.15 -8.50 -1.60
C THR A 250 -11.85 -7.02 -1.77
N VAL A 251 -11.93 -6.54 -3.01
CA VAL A 251 -11.58 -5.17 -3.40
C VAL A 251 -12.73 -4.57 -4.19
N VAL A 252 -13.05 -3.32 -3.92
CA VAL A 252 -14.00 -2.53 -4.71
C VAL A 252 -13.22 -1.61 -5.64
N LEU A 253 -13.43 -1.79 -6.94
CA LEU A 253 -12.76 -1.06 -8.02
C LEU A 253 -13.39 0.34 -8.21
N PRO A 254 -12.74 1.23 -8.97
CA PRO A 254 -13.21 2.61 -9.15
C PRO A 254 -14.64 2.75 -9.68
N ASP A 255 -15.09 1.83 -10.53
CA ASP A 255 -16.46 1.79 -11.07
C ASP A 255 -17.49 1.17 -10.09
N GLY A 256 -17.05 0.79 -8.89
CA GLY A 256 -17.81 0.10 -7.86
C GLY A 256 -18.00 -1.40 -8.11
N THR A 257 -17.24 -2.01 -9.02
CA THR A 257 -17.22 -3.47 -9.18
C THR A 257 -16.53 -4.12 -7.97
N ILE A 258 -17.17 -5.12 -7.37
CA ILE A 258 -16.61 -5.90 -6.27
C ILE A 258 -15.87 -7.12 -6.85
N VAL A 259 -14.59 -7.23 -6.57
CA VAL A 259 -13.72 -8.32 -7.04
C VAL A 259 -13.17 -9.08 -5.86
N LYS A 260 -13.30 -10.41 -5.90
CA LYS A 260 -12.58 -11.31 -5.00
C LYS A 260 -11.37 -11.89 -5.73
N THR A 261 -10.17 -11.59 -5.26
CA THR A 261 -8.92 -11.91 -5.97
C THR A 261 -8.62 -13.41 -6.01
N LYS A 262 -9.11 -14.15 -5.01
CA LYS A 262 -8.91 -15.60 -4.89
C LYS A 262 -9.98 -16.23 -4.00
N LYS A 263 -10.24 -17.52 -4.21
CA LYS A 263 -10.98 -18.36 -3.24
C LYS A 263 -10.06 -18.76 -2.07
N ARG A 264 -10.63 -19.35 -1.00
CA ARG A 264 -9.93 -19.67 0.25
C ARG A 264 -8.67 -20.57 0.16
N PRO A 265 -8.53 -21.54 -0.76
CA PRO A 265 -7.40 -22.48 -0.71
C PRO A 265 -6.02 -21.79 -0.69
N ARG A 266 -5.12 -22.25 0.19
CA ARG A 266 -3.76 -21.68 0.31
C ARG A 266 -2.99 -21.77 -1.00
N LYS A 267 -3.09 -22.88 -1.71
CA LYS A 267 -2.48 -23.08 -3.04
C LYS A 267 -3.51 -22.89 -4.14
N SER A 268 -3.15 -22.12 -5.17
CA SER A 268 -3.95 -21.97 -6.39
C SER A 268 -3.04 -21.51 -7.52
N SER A 269 -3.26 -22.06 -8.72
CA SER A 269 -2.66 -21.58 -9.98
C SER A 269 -3.75 -21.16 -10.97
N ALA A 270 -4.96 -20.86 -10.48
CA ALA A 270 -6.09 -20.47 -11.30
C ALA A 270 -6.00 -18.97 -11.66
N GLY A 271 -5.53 -18.67 -12.87
CA GLY A 271 -5.45 -17.30 -13.39
C GLY A 271 -4.28 -16.49 -12.85
N TYR A 272 -4.34 -15.17 -13.03
CA TYR A 272 -3.31 -14.23 -12.60
C TYR A 272 -3.32 -14.02 -11.07
N ASN A 273 -2.17 -13.67 -10.50
CA ASN A 273 -2.07 -13.29 -9.09
C ASN A 273 -2.62 -11.87 -8.86
N LEU A 274 -3.94 -11.74 -8.81
CA LEU A 274 -4.59 -10.46 -8.53
C LEU A 274 -4.35 -9.99 -7.09
N THR A 275 -4.18 -10.91 -6.12
CA THR A 275 -3.88 -10.53 -4.73
C THR A 275 -2.58 -9.71 -4.65
N GLY A 276 -1.52 -10.19 -5.29
CA GLY A 276 -0.24 -9.49 -5.35
C GLY A 276 -0.28 -8.16 -6.11
N LEU A 277 -1.28 -7.95 -6.97
CA LEU A 277 -1.46 -6.68 -7.68
C LEU A 277 -1.98 -5.56 -6.75
N PHE A 278 -2.86 -5.90 -5.78
CA PHE A 278 -3.43 -4.91 -4.86
C PHE A 278 -2.58 -4.67 -3.61
N ILE A 279 -1.78 -5.65 -3.20
CA ILE A 279 -0.82 -5.48 -2.10
C ILE A 279 0.29 -4.53 -2.54
N GLY A 280 0.55 -3.49 -1.76
CA GLY A 280 1.51 -2.44 -2.12
C GLY A 280 0.98 -1.42 -3.14
N SER A 281 -0.32 -1.45 -3.49
CA SER A 281 -0.89 -0.51 -4.46
C SER A 281 -1.26 0.87 -3.87
N GLU A 282 -1.12 1.05 -2.55
CA GLU A 282 -1.33 2.31 -1.83
C GLU A 282 -2.69 2.97 -2.10
N GLY A 283 -3.74 2.16 -2.27
CA GLY A 283 -5.10 2.64 -2.56
C GLY A 283 -5.28 3.21 -3.97
N THR A 284 -4.28 3.08 -4.85
CA THR A 284 -4.36 3.60 -6.23
C THR A 284 -5.22 2.72 -7.14
N LEU A 285 -5.45 1.45 -6.82
CA LEU A 285 -6.17 0.52 -7.71
C LEU A 285 -7.58 0.15 -7.23
N GLY A 286 -7.93 0.46 -5.98
CA GLY A 286 -9.21 0.07 -5.38
C GLY A 286 -9.22 0.22 -3.87
N ILE A 287 -10.39 0.01 -3.25
CA ILE A 287 -10.54 -0.06 -1.79
C ILE A 287 -10.63 -1.52 -1.37
N ILE A 288 -9.71 -1.97 -0.53
CA ILE A 288 -9.74 -3.31 0.09
C ILE A 288 -10.79 -3.30 1.22
N THR A 289 -11.77 -4.21 1.18
CA THR A 289 -12.87 -4.26 2.18
C THR A 289 -12.86 -5.51 3.06
N GLU A 290 -12.29 -6.63 2.57
CA GLU A 290 -12.14 -7.89 3.31
C GLU A 290 -10.81 -8.55 2.94
N ILE A 291 -10.14 -9.15 3.92
CA ILE A 291 -8.83 -9.77 3.80
C ILE A 291 -8.85 -11.16 4.42
N THR A 292 -8.43 -12.17 3.67
CA THR A 292 -8.13 -13.49 4.24
C THR A 292 -6.63 -13.58 4.49
N LEU A 293 -6.24 -13.73 5.75
CA LEU A 293 -4.87 -13.78 6.24
C LEU A 293 -4.46 -15.21 6.59
N LYS A 294 -3.19 -15.52 6.37
CA LYS A 294 -2.49 -16.68 6.88
C LYS A 294 -2.12 -16.42 8.34
N LEU A 295 -2.35 -17.41 9.20
CA LEU A 295 -1.91 -17.43 10.59
C LEU A 295 -0.72 -18.36 10.78
N HIS A 296 -0.01 -18.13 11.88
CA HIS A 296 1.07 -18.98 12.36
C HIS A 296 0.77 -19.43 13.78
N VAL A 297 1.42 -20.51 14.22
CA VAL A 297 1.30 -21.01 15.59
C VAL A 297 2.31 -20.25 16.46
N LYS A 298 1.87 -19.80 17.64
CA LYS A 298 2.76 -19.21 18.64
C LYS A 298 3.82 -20.22 19.06
N PRO A 299 5.10 -19.81 19.15
CA PRO A 299 6.12 -20.70 19.68
C PRO A 299 5.77 -21.09 21.12
N GLU A 300 6.11 -22.32 21.52
CA GLU A 300 5.93 -22.81 22.89
C GLU A 300 6.67 -21.91 23.89
N GLU A 301 7.86 -21.46 23.51
CA GLU A 301 8.70 -20.55 24.25
C GLU A 301 9.25 -19.47 23.32
N GLU A 302 9.30 -18.24 23.80
CA GLU A 302 10.03 -17.13 23.17
C GLU A 302 10.85 -16.42 24.23
N THR A 303 12.09 -16.03 23.94
CA THR A 303 12.89 -15.18 24.82
C THR A 303 13.53 -14.03 24.04
N ILE A 304 13.90 -12.97 24.77
CA ILE A 304 14.63 -11.82 24.26
C ILE A 304 16.09 -11.92 24.66
N ALA A 305 17.00 -11.69 23.71
CA ALA A 305 18.40 -11.50 23.99
C ALA A 305 18.88 -10.15 23.45
N ILE A 306 19.76 -9.48 24.19
CA ILE A 306 20.40 -8.23 23.77
C ILE A 306 21.91 -8.37 23.79
N VAL A 307 22.57 -7.72 22.83
CA VAL A 307 24.02 -7.85 22.64
C VAL A 307 24.63 -6.52 22.25
N ASN A 308 25.59 -6.03 23.04
CA ASN A 308 26.33 -4.80 22.75
C ASN A 308 27.62 -5.07 21.96
N PHE A 309 27.99 -4.15 21.08
CA PHE A 309 29.21 -4.17 20.26
C PHE A 309 29.97 -2.85 20.41
N ASN A 310 31.25 -2.80 20.00
CA ASN A 310 32.00 -1.54 20.03
C ASN A 310 31.78 -0.71 18.75
N SER A 311 31.35 -1.34 17.65
CA SER A 311 31.01 -0.66 16.40
C SER A 311 29.79 -1.27 15.73
N ILE A 312 29.15 -0.50 14.84
CA ILE A 312 28.03 -0.98 14.03
C ILE A 312 28.46 -2.07 13.04
N SER A 313 29.72 -2.02 12.60
CA SER A 313 30.37 -3.02 11.76
C SER A 313 30.33 -4.41 12.38
N GLU A 314 30.77 -4.51 13.64
CA GLU A 314 30.77 -5.75 14.40
C GLU A 314 29.35 -6.31 14.56
N ALA A 315 28.38 -5.45 14.88
CA ALA A 315 26.97 -5.83 15.02
C ALA A 315 26.39 -6.37 13.69
N THR A 316 26.48 -5.60 12.62
CA THR A 316 25.92 -5.98 11.30
C THR A 316 26.63 -7.19 10.68
N LYS A 317 27.92 -7.38 10.95
CA LYS A 317 28.66 -8.60 10.57
C LYS A 317 28.20 -9.81 11.36
N ALA A 318 27.88 -9.66 12.65
CA ALA A 318 27.28 -10.73 13.44
C ALA A 318 25.92 -11.16 12.86
N VAL A 319 25.07 -10.20 12.47
CA VAL A 319 23.79 -10.48 11.78
C VAL A 319 24.03 -11.25 10.49
N SER A 320 24.93 -10.78 9.64
CA SER A 320 25.29 -11.47 8.38
C SER A 320 25.71 -12.92 8.62
N ASN A 321 26.53 -13.17 9.64
CA ASN A 321 26.99 -14.52 10.00
C ASN A 321 25.88 -15.42 10.57
N ILE A 322 24.92 -14.86 11.30
CA ILE A 322 23.74 -15.58 11.80
C ILE A 322 22.87 -16.03 10.62
N ILE A 323 22.54 -15.09 9.72
CA ILE A 323 21.71 -15.36 8.55
C ILE A 323 22.39 -16.34 7.59
N ALA A 324 23.68 -16.17 7.31
CA ALA A 324 24.45 -17.06 6.43
C ALA A 324 24.53 -18.51 6.94
N LYS A 325 24.38 -18.73 8.26
CA LYS A 325 24.30 -20.06 8.86
C LYS A 325 22.90 -20.67 8.81
N GLY A 326 21.91 -19.97 8.26
CA GLY A 326 20.52 -20.43 8.21
C GLY A 326 19.82 -20.46 9.57
N ILE A 327 20.35 -19.71 10.56
CA ILE A 327 19.73 -19.63 11.88
C ILE A 327 18.50 -18.74 11.78
N GLN A 328 17.31 -19.34 11.93
CA GLN A 328 16.05 -18.64 11.86
C GLN A 328 15.68 -18.06 13.22
N LEU A 329 15.60 -16.73 13.30
CA LEU A 329 15.21 -15.98 14.49
C LEU A 329 13.84 -15.35 14.28
N ASN A 330 13.10 -15.07 15.35
CA ASN A 330 11.79 -14.42 15.25
C ASN A 330 11.92 -12.93 14.88
N ALA A 331 12.95 -12.26 15.40
CA ALA A 331 13.31 -10.89 15.05
C ALA A 331 14.82 -10.65 15.26
N VAL A 332 15.39 -9.74 14.47
CA VAL A 332 16.76 -9.23 14.64
C VAL A 332 16.75 -7.74 14.40
N GLU A 333 16.83 -6.98 15.49
CA GLU A 333 16.76 -5.52 15.47
C GLU A 333 18.12 -4.93 15.84
N LEU A 334 18.43 -3.76 15.28
CA LEU A 334 19.60 -2.96 15.62
C LEU A 334 19.14 -1.60 16.14
N LEU A 335 19.74 -1.14 17.23
CA LEU A 335 19.73 0.27 17.65
C LEU A 335 21.18 0.75 17.68
N ASP A 336 21.47 1.88 17.05
CA ASP A 336 22.81 2.47 17.08
C ASP A 336 23.11 3.19 18.40
N THR A 337 24.34 3.68 18.56
CA THR A 337 24.77 4.39 19.77
C THR A 337 23.89 5.59 20.09
N VAL A 338 23.54 6.39 19.06
CA VAL A 338 22.73 7.60 19.24
C VAL A 338 21.31 7.23 19.66
N MET A 339 20.72 6.19 19.10
CA MET A 339 19.41 5.71 19.55
C MET A 339 19.43 5.29 21.02
N MET A 340 20.47 4.55 21.46
CA MET A 340 20.58 4.16 22.87
C MET A 340 20.73 5.38 23.81
N GLN A 341 21.44 6.43 23.37
CA GLN A 341 21.52 7.72 24.08
C GLN A 341 20.15 8.40 24.20
N VAL A 342 19.45 8.50 23.07
CA VAL A 342 18.09 9.07 22.99
C VAL A 342 17.13 8.36 23.95
N ILE A 343 17.19 7.03 24.00
CA ILE A 343 16.39 6.23 24.95
C ILE A 343 16.74 6.56 26.40
N ASN A 344 18.03 6.61 26.75
CA ASN A 344 18.49 6.96 28.11
C ASN A 344 18.01 8.36 28.53
N GLU A 345 18.17 9.35 27.66
CA GLU A 345 17.74 10.73 27.91
C GLU A 345 16.22 10.88 28.03
N GLY A 346 15.45 10.08 27.28
CA GLY A 346 14.00 10.08 27.32
C GLY A 346 13.43 9.51 28.63
N GLY A 347 14.19 8.64 29.32
CA GLY A 347 13.78 8.07 30.61
C GLY A 347 12.53 7.18 30.55
N SER A 348 12.07 6.79 29.37
CA SER A 348 10.85 6.01 29.16
C SER A 348 11.04 4.51 29.43
N THR A 349 12.27 4.05 29.59
CA THR A 349 12.59 2.66 29.92
C THR A 349 12.95 2.51 31.41
N GLY A 350 12.53 1.41 32.04
CA GLY A 350 12.79 1.14 33.46
C GLY A 350 14.25 0.84 33.84
N ARG A 351 15.22 1.08 32.94
CA ARG A 351 16.66 0.88 33.14
C ARG A 351 17.48 1.85 32.32
N THR A 352 18.74 2.04 32.73
CA THR A 352 19.77 2.69 31.91
C THR A 352 20.45 1.65 31.03
N TRP A 353 20.73 2.02 29.78
CA TRP A 353 21.33 1.17 28.77
C TRP A 353 22.78 1.56 28.49
N ASN A 354 23.56 0.58 28.02
CA ASN A 354 24.87 0.85 27.44
C ASN A 354 24.69 1.61 26.12
N GLU A 355 25.30 2.79 26.02
CA GLU A 355 25.29 3.64 24.83
C GLU A 355 26.28 3.10 23.79
N LYS A 356 25.92 1.96 23.20
CA LYS A 356 26.70 1.23 22.22
C LYS A 356 25.77 0.66 21.15
N PRO A 357 26.26 0.35 19.94
CA PRO A 357 25.48 -0.39 18.96
C PRO A 357 25.00 -1.70 19.58
N THR A 358 23.70 -1.93 19.52
CA THR A 358 23.04 -3.02 20.26
C THR A 358 22.10 -3.79 19.34
N LEU A 359 22.30 -5.10 19.29
CA LEU A 359 21.36 -6.02 18.65
C LEU A 359 20.35 -6.54 19.66
N PHE A 360 19.09 -6.63 19.24
CA PHE A 360 17.99 -7.22 19.98
C PHE A 360 17.46 -8.41 19.18
N PHE A 361 17.26 -9.53 19.85
CA PHE A 361 16.82 -10.78 19.22
C PHE A 361 15.55 -11.28 19.89
N LYS A 362 14.54 -11.66 19.09
CA LYS A 362 13.48 -12.58 19.54
C LYS A 362 13.85 -14.00 19.13
N LEU A 363 13.88 -14.92 20.07
CA LEU A 363 14.27 -16.32 19.88
C LEU A 363 13.08 -17.21 20.26
N GLY A 364 12.40 -17.79 19.27
CA GLY A 364 11.19 -18.59 19.47
C GLY A 364 11.33 -20.05 19.04
N GLY A 365 10.68 -20.95 19.77
CA GLY A 365 10.63 -22.38 19.44
C GLY A 365 10.14 -23.23 20.63
N SER A 366 10.53 -24.50 20.66
CA SER A 366 10.44 -25.29 21.89
C SER A 366 11.55 -24.91 22.87
N LYS A 367 11.47 -25.34 24.12
CA LYS A 367 12.51 -25.14 25.15
C LYS A 367 13.91 -25.53 24.67
N THR A 368 14.03 -26.66 23.96
CA THR A 368 15.30 -27.14 23.41
C THR A 368 15.82 -26.23 22.30
N ILE A 369 14.94 -25.82 21.38
CA ILE A 369 15.29 -24.93 20.26
C ILE A 369 15.76 -23.59 20.80
N VAL A 370 15.03 -22.97 21.74
CA VAL A 370 15.40 -21.68 22.32
C VAL A 370 16.78 -21.76 22.98
N LYS A 371 17.07 -22.83 23.73
CA LYS A 371 18.39 -23.02 24.35
C LYS A 371 19.52 -23.11 23.30
N GLU A 372 19.29 -23.82 22.21
CA GLU A 372 20.26 -23.96 21.11
C GLU A 372 20.46 -22.64 20.35
N LEU A 373 19.37 -21.90 20.10
CA LEU A 373 19.40 -20.58 19.47
C LEU A 373 20.19 -19.59 20.33
N VAL A 374 19.92 -19.50 21.64
CA VAL A 374 20.67 -18.64 22.57
C VAL A 374 22.16 -18.97 22.52
N GLN A 375 22.53 -20.25 22.56
CA GLN A 375 23.93 -20.67 22.52
C GLN A 375 24.61 -20.32 21.19
N SER A 376 23.90 -20.52 20.07
CA SER A 376 24.40 -20.23 18.73
C SER A 376 24.59 -18.73 18.51
N VAL A 377 23.58 -17.92 18.86
CA VAL A 377 23.65 -16.46 18.78
C VAL A 377 24.79 -15.95 19.66
N LYS A 378 24.87 -16.37 20.93
CA LYS A 378 25.96 -15.99 21.84
C LYS A 378 27.34 -16.34 21.30
N SER A 379 27.51 -17.51 20.69
CA SER A 379 28.79 -17.92 20.11
C SER A 379 29.16 -17.06 18.90
N ILE A 380 28.20 -16.76 18.02
CA ILE A 380 28.45 -15.98 16.79
C ILE A 380 28.72 -14.51 17.13
N THR A 381 27.93 -13.92 18.03
CA THR A 381 28.13 -12.53 18.43
C THR A 381 29.46 -12.35 19.16
N LYS A 382 29.85 -13.31 20.02
CA LYS A 382 31.17 -13.31 20.66
C LYS A 382 32.32 -13.39 19.65
N ALA A 383 32.19 -14.23 18.62
CA ALA A 383 33.18 -14.33 17.55
C ALA A 383 33.30 -13.04 16.71
N ASN A 384 32.31 -12.15 16.79
CA ASN A 384 32.29 -10.85 16.13
C ASN A 384 32.51 -9.68 17.11
N GLY A 385 33.08 -9.92 18.29
CA GLY A 385 33.52 -8.85 19.19
C GLY A 385 32.48 -8.32 20.17
N SER A 386 31.34 -9.01 20.36
CA SER A 386 30.33 -8.56 21.34
C SER A 386 30.92 -8.43 22.76
N THR A 387 30.58 -7.36 23.47
CA THR A 387 31.11 -7.08 24.81
C THR A 387 30.20 -7.51 25.95
N ASN A 388 28.88 -7.55 25.71
CA ASN A 388 27.89 -7.91 26.72
C ASN A 388 26.75 -8.68 26.06
N PHE A 389 26.28 -9.73 26.72
CA PHE A 389 25.18 -10.59 26.27
C PHE A 389 24.22 -10.82 27.44
N GLU A 390 23.01 -10.31 27.32
CA GLU A 390 21.93 -10.53 28.28
C GLU A 390 20.80 -11.31 27.59
N PHE A 391 20.12 -12.17 28.32
CA PHE A 391 18.90 -12.83 27.84
C PHE A 391 17.90 -12.95 28.98
N ALA A 392 16.62 -12.80 28.64
CA ALA A 392 15.53 -12.82 29.61
C ALA A 392 15.21 -14.23 30.11
N LYS A 393 14.91 -14.32 31.40
CA LYS A 393 14.50 -15.54 32.12
C LYS A 393 13.05 -15.52 32.62
N SER A 394 12.38 -14.37 32.54
CA SER A 394 10.97 -14.19 32.87
C SER A 394 10.29 -13.29 31.85
N GLU A 395 8.95 -13.18 31.88
CA GLU A 395 8.23 -12.27 30.98
C GLU A 395 8.53 -10.81 31.29
N GLU A 396 8.68 -10.45 32.55
CA GLU A 396 9.03 -9.08 32.96
C GLU A 396 10.41 -8.68 32.41
N GLU A 397 11.37 -9.61 32.42
CA GLU A 397 12.68 -9.38 31.78
C GLU A 397 12.57 -9.27 30.25
N LYS A 398 11.68 -10.03 29.60
CA LYS A 398 11.47 -9.92 28.13
C LYS A 398 10.94 -8.53 27.77
N ASP A 399 9.90 -8.08 28.46
CA ASP A 399 9.35 -6.75 28.26
C ASP A 399 10.37 -5.65 28.56
N ALA A 400 11.13 -5.78 29.65
CA ALA A 400 12.18 -4.83 29.99
C ALA A 400 13.27 -4.79 28.90
N LEU A 401 13.74 -5.94 28.42
CA LEU A 401 14.77 -6.02 27.38
C LEU A 401 14.28 -5.49 26.01
N TRP A 402 13.01 -5.69 25.67
CA TRP A 402 12.45 -5.20 24.40
C TRP A 402 12.01 -3.73 24.45
N SER A 403 11.89 -3.13 25.64
CA SER A 403 11.35 -1.78 25.83
C SER A 403 12.10 -0.69 25.05
N ALA A 404 13.44 -0.74 24.98
CA ALA A 404 14.22 0.23 24.20
C ALA A 404 13.80 0.25 22.72
N ARG A 405 13.63 -0.92 22.11
CA ARG A 405 13.17 -1.03 20.73
C ARG A 405 11.74 -0.52 20.55
N ARG A 406 10.87 -0.76 21.54
CA ARG A 406 9.45 -0.33 21.53
C ARG A 406 9.30 1.19 21.61
N PHE A 407 10.14 1.87 22.38
CA PHE A 407 10.03 3.32 22.62
C PHE A 407 10.87 4.19 21.66
N ALA A 408 11.72 3.60 20.82
CA ALA A 408 12.67 4.30 19.95
C ALA A 408 12.10 5.51 19.18
N LEU A 409 10.97 5.35 18.49
CA LEU A 409 10.35 6.44 17.72
C LEU A 409 9.89 7.58 18.64
N TRP A 410 9.14 7.25 19.69
CA TRP A 410 8.60 8.25 20.63
C TRP A 410 9.71 9.01 21.35
N SER A 411 10.73 8.30 21.82
CA SER A 411 11.90 8.93 22.44
C SER A 411 12.63 9.85 21.48
N THR A 412 12.68 9.52 20.18
CA THR A 412 13.29 10.37 19.15
C THR A 412 12.49 11.64 18.88
N ILE A 413 11.15 11.55 18.84
CA ILE A 413 10.27 12.72 18.69
C ILE A 413 10.46 13.68 19.88
N ASP A 414 10.43 13.15 21.09
CA ASP A 414 10.62 13.96 22.31
C ASP A 414 12.03 14.55 22.38
N TRP A 415 13.05 13.76 22.00
CA TRP A 415 14.42 14.24 21.92
C TRP A 415 14.57 15.37 20.91
N GLY A 416 13.98 15.24 19.72
CA GLY A 416 13.96 16.29 18.69
C GLY A 416 13.41 17.60 19.24
N LYS A 417 12.27 17.56 19.95
CA LYS A 417 11.70 18.76 20.58
C LYS A 417 12.61 19.38 21.64
N ARG A 418 13.29 18.57 22.45
CA ARG A 418 14.23 19.08 23.46
C ARG A 418 15.46 19.73 22.85
N VAL A 419 16.06 19.11 21.83
CA VAL A 419 17.35 19.55 21.28
C VAL A 419 17.22 20.60 20.17
N ASN A 420 16.11 20.59 19.43
CA ASN A 420 15.85 21.51 18.32
C ASN A 420 14.70 22.49 18.61
N GLY A 421 13.87 22.28 19.64
CA GLY A 421 12.72 23.14 19.99
C GLY A 421 11.36 22.53 19.61
N GLU A 422 10.27 23.09 20.13
CA GLU A 422 8.90 22.56 19.96
C GLU A 422 8.44 22.44 18.49
N ASP A 423 9.01 23.26 17.60
CA ASP A 423 8.76 23.24 16.15
C ASP A 423 9.59 22.17 15.40
N SER A 424 10.35 21.34 16.11
CA SER A 424 11.12 20.25 15.52
C SER A 424 10.22 19.19 14.91
N LYS A 425 10.61 18.73 13.72
CA LYS A 425 10.02 17.59 13.00
C LYS A 425 11.03 16.45 12.95
N ILE A 426 10.52 15.23 12.75
CA ILE A 426 11.35 14.05 12.54
C ILE A 426 11.11 13.55 11.13
N TYR A 427 12.18 13.49 10.32
CA TYR A 427 12.14 12.81 9.04
C TYR A 427 12.28 11.32 9.33
N ILE A 428 11.19 10.58 9.14
CA ILE A 428 11.17 9.12 9.31
C ILE A 428 11.38 8.52 7.92
N THR A 429 12.53 7.90 7.68
CA THR A 429 12.85 7.28 6.38
C THR A 429 13.47 5.91 6.57
N ASP A 430 13.40 5.12 5.51
CA ASP A 430 13.85 3.74 5.46
C ASP A 430 14.43 3.38 4.09
N VAL A 431 15.32 2.40 4.08
CA VAL A 431 15.82 1.69 2.89
C VAL A 431 16.04 0.23 3.25
N ALA A 432 16.11 -0.64 2.26
CA ALA A 432 16.57 -2.01 2.48
C ALA A 432 17.63 -2.38 1.44
N VAL A 433 18.59 -3.21 1.85
CA VAL A 433 19.69 -3.67 1.02
C VAL A 433 19.92 -5.17 1.24
N PRO A 434 20.55 -5.89 0.29
CA PRO A 434 20.99 -7.25 0.56
C PRO A 434 21.87 -7.29 1.83
N ILE A 435 21.70 -8.32 2.66
CA ILE A 435 22.41 -8.45 3.95
C ILE A 435 23.94 -8.26 3.80
N SER A 436 24.52 -8.73 2.69
CA SER A 436 25.94 -8.57 2.37
C SER A 436 26.41 -7.13 2.17
N ARG A 437 25.49 -6.18 1.99
CA ARG A 437 25.75 -4.75 1.79
C ARG A 437 25.40 -3.90 3.02
N LEU A 438 24.67 -4.47 3.97
CA LEU A 438 24.12 -3.76 5.13
C LEU A 438 25.18 -2.99 5.92
N THR A 439 26.30 -3.63 6.26
CA THR A 439 27.39 -3.01 7.01
C THR A 439 27.89 -1.73 6.34
N LYS A 440 28.29 -1.84 5.07
CA LYS A 440 28.83 -0.71 4.29
C LYS A 440 27.84 0.45 4.23
N VAL A 441 26.58 0.14 3.88
CA VAL A 441 25.56 1.17 3.66
C VAL A 441 25.23 1.91 4.96
N ILE A 442 25.15 1.21 6.09
CA ILE A 442 24.93 1.84 7.39
C ILE A 442 26.13 2.71 7.80
N GLU A 443 27.36 2.22 7.67
CA GLU A 443 28.57 2.98 8.03
C GLU A 443 28.68 4.28 7.23
N GLU A 444 28.57 4.20 5.90
CA GLU A 444 28.63 5.40 5.05
C GLU A 444 27.45 6.35 5.30
N THR A 445 26.29 5.83 5.72
CA THR A 445 25.15 6.67 6.12
C THR A 445 25.40 7.38 7.45
N GLN A 446 26.02 6.71 8.43
CA GLN A 446 26.43 7.34 9.69
C GLN A 446 27.44 8.47 9.43
N GLU A 447 28.43 8.23 8.58
CA GLU A 447 29.41 9.27 8.22
C GLU A 447 28.74 10.52 7.60
N ASP A 448 27.75 10.31 6.73
CA ASP A 448 27.01 11.41 6.10
C ASP A 448 26.17 12.21 7.11
N ILE A 449 25.56 11.52 8.08
CA ILE A 449 24.80 12.13 9.18
C ILE A 449 25.75 12.94 10.08
N GLU A 450 26.90 12.39 10.43
CA GLU A 450 27.90 13.07 11.26
C GLU A 450 28.42 14.35 10.57
N LYS A 451 28.67 14.28 9.26
CA LYS A 451 29.15 15.42 8.46
C LYS A 451 28.05 16.48 8.20
N SER A 452 26.78 16.11 8.25
CA SER A 452 25.68 17.03 7.95
C SER A 452 25.34 17.97 9.11
N GLY A 453 25.77 17.64 10.33
CA GLY A 453 25.40 18.37 11.55
C GLY A 453 23.95 18.15 11.99
N PHE A 454 23.24 17.19 11.38
CA PHE A 454 21.89 16.83 11.80
C PHE A 454 21.93 15.90 13.01
N ARG A 455 20.86 15.96 13.79
CA ARG A 455 20.64 15.09 14.95
C ARG A 455 19.80 13.90 14.48
N ALA A 456 20.45 12.76 14.28
CA ALA A 456 19.78 11.58 13.78
C ALA A 456 20.23 10.30 14.50
N SER A 457 19.35 9.31 14.48
CA SER A 457 19.61 7.97 14.99
C SER A 457 19.30 6.93 13.92
N ILE A 458 19.92 5.76 14.06
CA ILE A 458 19.66 4.60 13.20
C ILE A 458 19.10 3.46 14.04
N LEU A 459 18.04 2.86 13.51
CA LEU A 459 17.50 1.60 13.99
C LEU A 459 17.10 0.74 12.79
N GLY A 460 16.94 -0.57 12.94
CA GLY A 460 16.55 -1.38 11.79
C GLY A 460 16.14 -2.80 12.09
N HIS A 461 15.25 -3.30 11.23
CA HIS A 461 14.93 -4.71 11.02
C HIS A 461 16.08 -5.39 10.26
N VAL A 462 17.27 -5.44 10.88
CA VAL A 462 18.49 -5.87 10.18
C VAL A 462 18.51 -7.34 9.79
N GLY A 463 17.57 -8.15 10.32
CA GLY A 463 17.37 -9.55 9.94
C GLY A 463 16.97 -9.77 8.48
N ASP A 464 16.32 -8.80 7.85
CA ASP A 464 15.95 -8.83 6.43
C ASP A 464 16.58 -7.68 5.61
N GLY A 465 17.51 -6.94 6.22
CA GLY A 465 18.36 -5.94 5.55
C GLY A 465 17.75 -4.55 5.49
N ASN A 466 16.66 -4.31 6.22
CA ASN A 466 16.03 -3.01 6.33
C ASN A 466 16.57 -2.20 7.52
N PHE A 467 16.82 -0.91 7.30
CA PHE A 467 17.12 0.03 8.37
C PHE A 467 16.49 1.40 8.10
N HIS A 468 16.30 2.14 9.19
CA HIS A 468 15.66 3.44 9.25
C HIS A 468 16.66 4.48 9.74
N SER A 469 16.46 5.71 9.29
CA SER A 469 17.07 6.89 9.92
C SER A 469 15.96 7.81 10.40
N LEU A 470 16.06 8.22 11.66
CA LEU A 470 15.16 9.20 12.25
C LEU A 470 15.92 10.51 12.43
N ILE A 471 15.64 11.50 11.58
CA ILE A 471 16.43 12.73 11.47
C ILE A 471 15.62 13.91 12.00
N SER A 472 16.09 14.54 13.06
CA SER A 472 15.45 15.73 13.63
C SER A 472 15.85 16.98 12.85
N TYR A 473 14.85 17.77 12.42
CA TYR A 473 15.03 18.97 11.59
C TYR A 473 13.94 20.02 11.82
N LYS A 474 14.16 21.24 11.33
CA LYS A 474 13.14 22.30 11.22
C LYS A 474 12.75 22.56 9.77
N ASP A 475 11.58 23.17 9.54
CA ASP A 475 11.14 23.52 8.18
C ASP A 475 12.15 24.38 7.40
N SER A 476 12.91 25.25 8.09
CA SER A 476 13.99 26.04 7.48
C SER A 476 15.15 25.20 6.94
N GLN A 477 15.29 23.95 7.37
CA GLN A 477 16.34 22.99 7.00
C GLN A 477 15.82 21.87 6.07
N LYS A 478 14.58 21.98 5.57
CA LYS A 478 13.92 20.91 4.80
C LYS A 478 14.74 20.48 3.58
N LYS A 479 15.36 21.44 2.87
CA LYS A 479 16.17 21.16 1.67
C LYS A 479 17.44 20.38 1.99
N GLU A 480 18.08 20.72 3.10
CA GLU A 480 19.33 20.10 3.55
C GLU A 480 19.08 18.67 4.05
N VAL A 481 17.99 18.44 4.79
CA VAL A 481 17.62 17.08 5.22
C VAL A 481 17.16 16.24 4.03
N ASP A 482 16.42 16.80 3.06
CA ASP A 482 16.05 16.10 1.82
C ASP A 482 17.29 15.65 1.03
N ALA A 483 18.31 16.50 0.94
CA ALA A 483 19.56 16.15 0.28
C ALA A 483 20.33 15.05 1.04
N LEU A 484 20.27 15.01 2.37
CA LEU A 484 20.86 13.93 3.18
C LEU A 484 20.13 12.61 2.95
N VAL A 485 18.79 12.62 2.99
CA VAL A 485 17.96 11.44 2.73
C VAL A 485 18.16 10.93 1.31
N ALA A 486 18.26 11.83 0.33
CA ALA A 486 18.55 11.46 -1.06
C ALA A 486 19.87 10.70 -1.20
N ARG A 487 20.93 11.12 -0.50
CA ARG A 487 22.21 10.39 -0.49
C ARG A 487 22.08 8.99 0.14
N MET A 488 21.32 8.87 1.24
CA MET A 488 21.04 7.57 1.86
C MET A 488 20.31 6.63 0.89
N VAL A 489 19.27 7.13 0.21
CA VAL A 489 18.50 6.35 -0.77
C VAL A 489 19.35 5.99 -1.98
N ASP A 490 20.05 6.95 -2.59
CA ASP A 490 20.92 6.71 -3.75
C ASP A 490 22.00 5.68 -3.42
N ARG A 491 22.60 5.75 -2.22
CA ARG A 491 23.55 4.74 -1.73
C ARG A 491 22.92 3.35 -1.63
N ALA A 492 21.70 3.23 -1.13
CA ALA A 492 21.01 1.94 -1.05
C ALA A 492 20.81 1.36 -2.46
N LEU A 493 20.34 2.16 -3.41
CA LEU A 493 20.14 1.74 -4.81
C LEU A 493 21.46 1.32 -5.49
N GLU A 494 22.55 2.06 -5.26
CA GLU A 494 23.90 1.72 -5.75
C GLU A 494 24.46 0.41 -5.16
N ASN A 495 23.88 -0.07 -4.07
CA ASN A 495 24.26 -1.33 -3.41
C ASN A 495 23.15 -2.38 -3.54
N ASP A 496 22.47 -2.44 -4.69
CA ASP A 496 21.45 -3.43 -5.04
C ASP A 496 20.21 -3.43 -4.11
N GLY A 497 19.98 -2.31 -3.41
CA GLY A 497 18.87 -2.11 -2.49
C GLY A 497 17.65 -1.46 -3.13
N THR A 498 16.75 -1.00 -2.26
CA THR A 498 15.49 -0.34 -2.61
C THR A 498 15.34 0.99 -1.88
N CYS A 499 14.63 1.93 -2.50
CA CYS A 499 14.36 3.25 -1.93
C CYS A 499 13.42 3.23 -0.73
N THR A 500 12.70 2.13 -0.51
CA THR A 500 11.76 1.95 0.61
C THR A 500 11.71 0.48 1.00
N GLY A 501 11.99 0.17 2.25
CA GLY A 501 11.94 -1.20 2.76
C GLY A 501 10.52 -1.62 3.14
N GLU A 502 9.76 -0.71 3.75
CA GLU A 502 8.43 -1.00 4.30
C GLU A 502 7.41 0.16 4.24
N HIS A 503 7.85 1.42 4.15
CA HIS A 503 6.91 2.56 4.25
C HIS A 503 6.09 2.82 2.97
N GLY A 504 6.53 2.26 1.83
CA GLY A 504 5.96 2.53 0.52
C GLY A 504 6.53 3.79 -0.13
N VAL A 505 5.86 4.28 -1.18
CA VAL A 505 6.34 5.38 -2.03
C VAL A 505 5.58 6.68 -1.78
N GLY A 506 4.26 6.59 -1.64
CA GLY A 506 3.36 7.72 -1.45
C GLY A 506 3.64 8.86 -2.43
N ASN A 507 3.75 10.08 -1.89
CA ASN A 507 4.20 11.24 -2.63
C ASN A 507 5.71 11.43 -2.52
N GLY A 508 6.30 11.09 -1.36
CA GLY A 508 7.66 11.47 -0.98
C GLY A 508 8.78 10.74 -1.71
N LYS A 509 8.55 9.53 -2.21
CA LYS A 509 9.60 8.70 -2.83
C LYS A 509 9.43 8.44 -4.33
N ARG A 510 8.50 9.13 -5.00
CA ARG A 510 8.20 8.91 -6.44
C ARG A 510 9.43 9.07 -7.33
N ALA A 511 10.28 10.06 -7.05
CA ALA A 511 11.52 10.29 -7.79
C ALA A 511 12.54 9.15 -7.58
N PHE A 512 12.60 8.57 -6.38
CA PHE A 512 13.49 7.45 -6.09
C PHE A 512 12.97 6.15 -6.69
N LEU A 513 11.66 5.91 -6.71
CA LEU A 513 11.05 4.78 -7.42
C LEU A 513 11.42 4.80 -8.91
N LEU A 514 11.38 5.98 -9.53
CA LEU A 514 11.80 6.15 -10.93
C LEU A 514 13.28 5.81 -11.12
N LYS A 515 14.16 6.22 -10.20
CA LYS A 515 15.59 5.85 -10.23
C LYS A 515 15.79 4.34 -10.07
N GLU A 516 15.03 3.69 -9.19
CA GLU A 516 15.13 2.27 -8.88
C GLU A 516 14.66 1.38 -10.04
N LEU A 517 13.49 1.67 -10.61
CA LEU A 517 12.83 0.77 -11.58
C LEU A 517 12.91 1.25 -13.03
N GLY A 518 13.23 2.52 -13.27
CA GLY A 518 13.28 3.14 -14.59
C GLY A 518 11.90 3.42 -15.20
N GLU A 519 11.90 4.22 -16.27
CA GLU A 519 10.68 4.71 -16.93
C GLU A 519 9.77 3.58 -17.44
N ASP A 520 10.33 2.53 -18.05
CA ASP A 520 9.52 1.47 -18.66
C ASP A 520 8.66 0.71 -17.61
N ALA A 521 9.21 0.48 -16.42
CA ALA A 521 8.48 -0.15 -15.32
C ALA A 521 7.36 0.77 -14.80
N ILE A 522 7.65 2.07 -14.65
CA ILE A 522 6.65 3.07 -14.24
C ILE A 522 5.56 3.22 -15.31
N ASP A 523 5.92 3.21 -16.59
CA ASP A 523 4.97 3.28 -17.69
C ASP A 523 4.05 2.05 -17.75
N LEU A 524 4.55 0.87 -17.38
CA LEU A 524 3.73 -0.32 -17.21
C LEU A 524 2.79 -0.20 -16.01
N MET A 525 3.27 0.27 -14.85
CA MET A 525 2.40 0.52 -13.70
C MET A 525 1.30 1.52 -14.04
N ARG A 526 1.63 2.58 -14.76
CA ARG A 526 0.68 3.57 -15.26
C ARG A 526 -0.34 2.96 -16.21
N HIS A 527 0.10 2.06 -17.09
CA HIS A 527 -0.81 1.33 -17.98
C HIS A 527 -1.83 0.50 -17.19
N ILE A 528 -1.38 -0.23 -16.16
CA ILE A 528 -2.26 -1.01 -15.28
C ILE A 528 -3.23 -0.10 -14.52
N LYS A 529 -2.72 1.00 -13.94
CA LYS A 529 -3.53 2.01 -13.25
C LYS A 529 -4.63 2.56 -14.14
N LEU A 530 -4.35 2.88 -15.40
CA LEU A 530 -5.35 3.40 -16.34
C LEU A 530 -6.32 2.34 -16.85
N ALA A 531 -5.94 1.06 -16.83
CA ALA A 531 -6.84 -0.03 -17.15
C ALA A 531 -7.88 -0.26 -16.04
N ILE A 532 -7.51 -0.05 -14.78
CA ILE A 532 -8.39 -0.24 -13.61
C ILE A 532 -9.14 1.05 -13.25
N ASP A 533 -8.47 2.20 -13.33
CA ASP A 533 -8.98 3.53 -13.03
C ASP A 533 -8.79 4.49 -14.23
N PRO A 534 -9.56 4.30 -15.33
CA PRO A 534 -9.42 5.11 -16.53
C PRO A 534 -9.76 6.59 -16.31
N GLN A 535 -10.54 6.89 -15.27
CA GLN A 535 -10.91 8.25 -14.90
C GLN A 535 -9.90 8.91 -13.94
N ARG A 536 -8.88 8.18 -13.47
CA ARG A 536 -7.81 8.67 -12.58
C ARG A 536 -8.35 9.25 -11.27
N LEU A 537 -9.39 8.65 -10.71
CA LEU A 537 -10.07 9.13 -9.50
C LEU A 537 -9.34 8.73 -8.21
N PHE A 538 -8.70 7.57 -8.20
CA PHE A 538 -8.19 6.96 -6.97
C PHE A 538 -6.77 7.41 -6.67
N ASN A 539 -6.59 8.05 -5.52
CA ASN A 539 -5.31 8.42 -4.94
C ASN A 539 -4.33 8.96 -6.01
N ALA A 540 -4.78 9.99 -6.74
CA ALA A 540 -4.08 10.47 -7.92
C ALA A 540 -2.66 10.98 -7.59
N ASP A 541 -1.73 10.61 -8.47
CA ASP A 541 -0.31 10.98 -8.46
C ASP A 541 0.52 10.44 -7.29
N LYS A 542 -0.01 9.47 -6.52
CA LYS A 542 0.74 8.70 -5.53
C LYS A 542 1.44 7.54 -6.21
N VAL A 543 2.59 7.11 -5.67
CA VAL A 543 3.51 6.12 -6.23
C VAL A 543 4.21 6.60 -7.51
N PHE A 544 3.46 7.14 -8.47
CA PHE A 544 3.96 7.76 -9.69
C PHE A 544 2.95 8.78 -10.24
N LYS A 545 3.43 9.71 -11.08
CA LYS A 545 2.59 10.71 -11.73
C LYS A 545 1.67 10.08 -12.78
N ILE A 546 0.41 10.51 -12.79
CA ILE A 546 -0.62 10.17 -13.80
C ILE A 546 -1.25 11.41 -14.43
N ASP A 547 -0.91 12.59 -13.91
CA ASP A 547 -1.19 13.90 -14.50
C ASP A 547 0.12 14.55 -14.99
N PRO A 548 0.25 14.86 -16.29
CA PRO A 548 1.44 15.56 -16.80
C PRO A 548 1.58 16.98 -16.25
N THR A 549 0.52 17.54 -15.65
CA THR A 549 0.52 18.88 -15.04
C THR A 549 0.78 18.87 -13.53
N ASP A 550 1.01 17.70 -12.92
CA ASP A 550 1.41 17.62 -11.52
C ASP A 550 2.82 18.23 -11.34
N THR A 551 2.85 19.50 -10.95
CA THR A 551 4.06 20.27 -10.62
C THR A 551 4.46 20.14 -9.15
N HIS A 552 3.73 19.36 -8.36
CA HIS A 552 4.14 19.12 -6.98
C HIS A 552 5.38 18.23 -6.99
N ASP A 553 6.55 18.86 -6.88
CA ASP A 553 7.75 18.21 -6.38
C ASP A 553 7.48 17.98 -4.89
N HIS A 554 7.05 16.77 -4.56
CA HIS A 554 6.81 16.31 -3.20
C HIS A 554 8.12 15.76 -2.65
#